data_AF-A0AAD5NLK4-F1
#
_entry.id   AF-A0AAD5NLK4-F1
#
_cell.length_a   1.000
_cell.length_b   1.000
_cell.length_c   1.000
_cell.angle_alpha   90.00
_cell.angle_beta   90.00
_cell.angle_gamma   90.00
#
_symmetry.space_group_name_H-M   'P 1'
#
loop_
_entity.id
_entity.type
_entity.pdbx_description
1 polymer ?
#
loop_
_entity_poly.entity_id
_entity_poly.type
_entity_poly.pdbx_seq_one_letter_code
_entity_poly.pdbx_strand_id
1 'polypeptide(L)'
;MGSFYIPKEYHLRRESKGQDSHFLFQENNTFGLADGVGGWIKKGIDSGEYSRQLMNNSLIALNQETRGQVNPTRVLEEAYYVTKSPGSSTACIITLNDDDNCLHVVNLGCSSQFGDGVDVAIEIVVSVQSGDIVIAGTDGLLDNMFPSEIEEILMKAQDEDVHLTPADLALTIAEYALYNSLDKYSESPFSRAAHLAGKNHVGGKIDDITVVVAEII
;
A
#
# COMPACT_ATOMS: atom_id res chain seq x y z
N MET A 1 3.24 2.37 -14.30
CA MET A 1 2.60 2.27 -12.97
C MET A 1 1.09 2.35 -13.09
N GLY A 2 0.36 1.61 -12.28
CA GLY A 2 -1.09 1.65 -12.14
C GLY A 2 -1.49 1.33 -10.71
N SER A 3 -2.70 1.71 -10.32
CA SER A 3 -3.22 1.43 -8.98
C SER A 3 -4.72 1.16 -9.01
N PHE A 4 -5.21 0.48 -7.98
CA PHE A 4 -6.62 0.28 -7.74
C PHE A 4 -6.93 0.35 -6.25
N TYR A 5 -8.09 0.90 -5.91
CA TYR A 5 -8.53 1.09 -4.53
C TYR A 5 -9.98 0.66 -4.36
N ILE A 6 -10.24 -0.17 -3.35
CA ILE A 6 -11.57 -0.65 -2.96
C ILE A 6 -11.78 -0.33 -1.48
N PRO A 7 -12.72 0.56 -1.11
CA PRO A 7 -13.00 0.83 0.29
C PRO A 7 -13.73 -0.35 0.95
N LYS A 8 -13.46 -0.63 2.23
CA LYS A 8 -14.06 -1.77 2.97
C LYS A 8 -15.58 -1.76 3.00
N GLU A 9 -16.17 -0.56 2.98
CA GLU A 9 -17.61 -0.35 2.98
C GLU A 9 -18.18 -0.25 1.57
N TYR A 10 -17.46 -0.66 0.52
CA TYR A 10 -17.86 -0.52 -0.89
C TYR A 10 -19.31 -1.00 -1.16
N HIS A 11 -19.72 -2.11 -0.53
CA HIS A 11 -21.07 -2.66 -0.69
C HIS A 11 -22.14 -1.98 0.18
N LEU A 12 -21.74 -1.27 1.25
CA LEU A 12 -22.64 -0.70 2.25
C LEU A 12 -22.80 0.82 2.09
N ARG A 13 -21.72 1.52 1.72
CA ARG A 13 -21.64 2.97 1.57
C ARG A 13 -20.72 3.32 0.41
N ARG A 14 -21.33 3.49 -0.77
CA ARG A 14 -20.61 3.93 -1.98
C ARG A 14 -19.96 5.30 -1.86
N GLU A 15 -20.39 6.13 -0.91
CA GLU A 15 -19.80 7.44 -0.64
C GLU A 15 -18.63 7.39 0.35
N SER A 16 -18.37 6.22 0.96
CA SER A 16 -17.23 6.07 1.87
C SER A 16 -15.93 6.23 1.09
N LYS A 17 -15.07 7.13 1.57
CA LYS A 17 -13.71 7.29 1.04
C LYS A 17 -12.73 6.26 1.62
N GLY A 18 -13.19 5.43 2.56
CA GLY A 18 -12.38 4.53 3.39
C GLY A 18 -11.21 5.24 4.07
N GLN A 19 -10.25 4.45 4.54
CA GLN A 19 -9.16 4.88 5.42
C GLN A 19 -7.80 4.79 4.74
N ASP A 20 -7.71 4.07 3.63
CA ASP A 20 -6.52 4.04 2.79
C ASP A 20 -6.36 5.30 1.92
N SER A 21 -5.12 5.57 1.56
CA SER A 21 -4.75 6.53 0.52
C SER A 21 -3.47 6.12 -0.19
N HIS A 22 -3.28 6.58 -1.41
CA HIS A 22 -2.05 6.40 -2.17
C HIS A 22 -1.80 7.59 -3.10
N PHE A 23 -0.59 7.71 -3.60
CA PHE A 23 -0.25 8.60 -4.72
C PHE A 23 0.64 7.87 -5.73
N LEU A 24 0.56 8.28 -7.00
CA LEU A 24 1.47 7.86 -8.07
C LEU A 24 2.14 9.10 -8.65
N PHE A 25 3.46 9.11 -8.75
CA PHE A 25 4.25 10.18 -9.33
C PHE A 25 5.21 9.63 -10.39
N GLN A 26 4.70 9.56 -11.63
CA GLN A 26 5.40 8.95 -12.76
C GLN A 26 6.70 9.66 -13.15
N GLU A 27 6.81 10.98 -12.93
CA GLU A 27 7.99 11.73 -13.33
C GLU A 27 9.28 11.29 -12.62
N ASN A 28 9.16 10.84 -11.35
CA ASN A 28 10.26 10.32 -10.54
C ASN A 28 10.09 8.84 -10.18
N ASN A 29 9.27 8.07 -10.92
CA ASN A 29 9.02 6.65 -10.62
C ASN A 29 8.72 6.37 -9.13
N THR A 30 7.96 7.27 -8.50
CA THR A 30 7.72 7.26 -7.05
C THR A 30 6.24 7.06 -6.77
N PHE A 31 5.93 6.26 -5.77
CA PHE A 31 4.56 6.10 -5.28
C PHE A 31 4.57 5.88 -3.78
N GLY A 32 3.42 6.11 -3.15
CA GLY A 32 3.27 5.87 -1.72
C GLY A 32 1.87 5.37 -1.37
N LEU A 33 1.79 4.67 -0.25
CA LEU A 33 0.58 4.09 0.31
C LEU A 33 0.49 4.46 1.79
N ALA A 34 -0.72 4.66 2.30
CA ALA A 34 -0.98 4.84 3.72
C ALA A 34 -2.33 4.22 4.09
N ASP A 35 -2.37 3.46 5.18
CA ASP A 35 -3.59 2.90 5.77
C ASP A 35 -3.87 3.59 7.10
N GLY A 36 -4.99 4.31 7.15
CA GLY A 36 -5.44 5.07 8.32
C GLY A 36 -5.97 4.16 9.43
N VAL A 37 -5.36 4.21 10.61
CA VAL A 37 -5.67 3.33 11.75
C VAL A 37 -7.15 3.39 12.17
N GLY A 38 -7.87 2.29 11.95
CA GLY A 38 -9.32 2.22 12.21
C GLY A 38 -9.78 2.50 13.65
N GLY A 39 -8.88 2.40 14.64
CA GLY A 39 -9.18 2.66 16.05
C GLY A 39 -9.67 4.08 16.36
N TRP A 40 -9.34 5.06 15.52
CA TRP A 40 -9.70 6.47 15.70
C TRP A 40 -11.20 6.74 15.63
N ILE A 41 -11.97 5.87 14.98
CA ILE A 41 -13.43 6.01 14.87
C ILE A 41 -14.12 6.03 16.25
N LYS A 42 -13.52 5.39 17.27
CA LYS A 42 -14.03 5.41 18.66
C LYS A 42 -13.99 6.80 19.30
N LYS A 43 -13.18 7.70 18.75
CA LYS A 43 -13.08 9.11 19.14
C LYS A 43 -13.80 10.04 18.15
N GLY A 44 -14.53 9.49 17.17
CA GLY A 44 -15.18 10.27 16.11
C GLY A 44 -14.21 10.89 15.11
N ILE A 45 -12.97 10.39 15.02
CA ILE A 45 -11.93 10.89 14.12
C ILE A 45 -11.87 10.00 12.88
N ASP A 46 -11.88 10.61 11.69
CA ASP A 46 -11.67 9.94 10.40
C ASP A 46 -10.17 9.80 10.12
N SER A 47 -9.61 8.61 10.37
CA SER A 47 -8.19 8.31 10.05
C SER A 47 -7.89 8.34 8.56
N GLY A 48 -8.90 8.25 7.69
CA GLY A 48 -8.74 8.44 6.27
C GLY A 48 -8.38 9.89 5.92
N GLU A 49 -8.83 10.87 6.71
CA GLU A 49 -8.45 12.26 6.49
C GLU A 49 -6.94 12.46 6.72
N TYR A 50 -6.42 11.81 7.76
CA TYR A 50 -4.99 11.76 8.05
C TYR A 50 -4.20 11.13 6.89
N SER A 51 -4.56 9.91 6.47
CA SER A 51 -3.83 9.19 5.41
C SER A 51 -3.84 9.95 4.08
N ARG A 52 -4.99 10.52 3.69
CA ARG A 52 -5.12 11.34 2.47
C ARG A 52 -4.29 12.62 2.55
N GLN A 53 -4.29 13.30 3.69
CA GLN A 53 -3.47 14.49 3.86
C GLN A 53 -1.97 14.15 3.84
N LEU A 54 -1.57 13.04 4.48
CA LEU A 54 -0.19 12.57 4.47
C LEU A 54 0.30 12.28 3.04
N MET A 55 -0.45 11.49 2.27
CA MET A 55 -0.09 11.17 0.88
C MET A 55 -0.06 12.40 -0.04
N ASN A 56 -1.00 13.34 0.15
CA ASN A 56 -0.99 14.60 -0.60
C ASN A 56 0.22 15.46 -0.22
N ASN A 57 0.59 15.52 1.06
CA ASN A 57 1.78 16.25 1.50
C ASN A 57 3.07 15.59 0.99
N SER A 58 3.13 14.26 0.91
CA SER A 58 4.24 13.53 0.26
C SER A 58 4.38 13.92 -1.20
N LEU A 59 3.27 13.98 -1.94
CA LEU A 59 3.29 14.42 -3.34
C LEU A 59 3.77 15.88 -3.48
N ILE A 60 3.43 16.76 -2.52
CA ILE A 60 3.92 18.13 -2.50
C ILE A 60 5.42 18.19 -2.21
N ALA A 61 5.91 17.42 -1.24
CA ALA A 61 7.33 17.37 -0.87
C ALA A 61 8.20 16.85 -2.02
N LEU A 62 7.68 15.94 -2.86
CA LEU A 62 8.37 15.46 -4.06
C LEU A 62 8.73 16.57 -5.06
N ASN A 63 8.01 17.69 -5.09
CA ASN A 63 8.36 18.82 -5.96
C ASN A 63 9.70 19.48 -5.59
N GLN A 64 10.24 19.19 -4.41
CA GLN A 64 11.53 19.68 -3.94
C GLN A 64 12.65 18.66 -4.19
N GLU A 65 12.33 17.47 -4.68
CA GLU A 65 13.30 16.44 -5.02
C GLU A 65 13.84 16.64 -6.43
N THR A 66 15.06 16.18 -6.66
CA THR A 66 15.62 16.12 -8.02
C THR A 66 15.04 14.90 -8.73
N ARG A 67 14.68 15.07 -10.00
CA ARG A 67 14.14 13.96 -10.79
C ARG A 67 15.13 12.80 -10.85
N GLY A 68 14.65 11.59 -10.56
CA GLY A 68 15.46 10.37 -10.51
C GLY A 68 16.34 10.21 -9.27
N GLN A 69 16.29 11.17 -8.34
CA GLN A 69 17.11 11.21 -7.11
C GLN A 69 16.21 11.60 -5.93
N VAL A 70 15.24 10.75 -5.62
CA VAL A 70 14.28 11.00 -4.53
C VAL A 70 14.84 10.39 -3.24
N ASN A 71 14.84 11.17 -2.16
CA ASN A 71 15.02 10.65 -0.82
C ASN A 71 13.63 10.36 -0.18
N PRO A 72 13.18 9.08 -0.14
CA PRO A 72 11.83 8.78 0.33
C PRO A 72 11.66 9.08 1.84
N THR A 73 12.72 8.92 2.64
CA THR A 73 12.71 9.25 4.07
C THR A 73 12.44 10.74 4.29
N ARG A 74 13.17 11.62 3.59
CA ARG A 74 12.94 13.07 3.65
C ARG A 74 11.49 13.42 3.26
N VAL A 75 11.00 12.83 2.17
CA VAL A 75 9.63 13.06 1.68
C VAL A 75 8.60 12.66 2.75
N LEU A 76 8.79 11.50 3.40
CA LEU A 76 7.90 11.05 4.47
C LEU A 76 7.99 11.95 5.72
N GLU A 77 9.19 12.34 6.14
CA GLU A 77 9.41 13.25 7.27
C GLU A 77 8.71 14.59 7.06
N GLU A 78 8.92 15.22 5.90
CA GLU A 78 8.30 16.50 5.57
C GLU A 78 6.77 16.38 5.54
N ALA A 79 6.25 15.33 4.89
CA ALA A 79 4.82 15.07 4.84
C ALA A 79 4.21 14.87 6.24
N TYR A 80 4.89 14.13 7.10
CA TYR A 80 4.47 13.88 8.48
C TYR A 80 4.38 15.19 9.28
N TYR A 81 5.41 16.04 9.25
CA TYR A 81 5.42 17.29 10.02
C TYR A 81 4.39 18.32 9.53
N VAL A 82 4.03 18.29 8.25
CA VAL A 82 3.03 19.20 7.67
C VAL A 82 1.60 18.68 7.87
N THR A 83 1.41 17.38 8.09
CA THR A 83 0.09 16.78 8.36
C THR A 83 -0.47 17.26 9.71
N LYS A 84 -1.70 17.78 9.70
CA LYS A 84 -2.40 18.36 10.87
C LYS A 84 -3.75 17.71 11.16
N SER A 85 -4.32 17.00 10.20
CA SER A 85 -5.56 16.25 10.41
C SER A 85 -5.36 15.29 11.57
N PRO A 86 -6.34 15.13 12.48
CA PRO A 86 -6.22 14.20 13.59
C PRO A 86 -6.27 12.75 13.09
N GLY A 87 -5.49 11.87 13.71
CA GLY A 87 -5.46 10.46 13.36
C GLY A 87 -4.03 9.91 13.37
N SER A 88 -3.88 8.73 12.80
CA SER A 88 -2.60 8.14 12.46
C SER A 88 -2.82 7.16 11.30
N SER A 89 -1.74 6.83 10.61
CA SER A 89 -1.72 5.82 9.56
C SER A 89 -0.40 5.08 9.57
N THR A 90 -0.36 3.91 8.95
CA THR A 90 0.89 3.42 8.37
C THR A 90 1.26 4.27 7.15
N ALA A 91 2.50 4.20 6.69
CA ALA A 91 2.93 4.85 5.46
C ALA A 91 4.09 4.08 4.84
N CYS A 92 4.07 3.93 3.52
CA CYS A 92 5.16 3.38 2.74
C CYS A 92 5.39 4.27 1.52
N ILE A 93 6.62 4.70 1.27
CA ILE A 93 7.01 5.43 0.04
C ILE A 93 8.10 4.63 -0.65
N ILE A 94 7.90 4.37 -1.93
CA ILE A 94 8.77 3.57 -2.80
C ILE A 94 9.16 4.45 -3.98
N THR A 95 10.47 4.51 -4.26
CA THR A 95 11.01 5.23 -5.41
C THR A 95 12.07 4.40 -6.13
N LEU A 96 12.08 4.45 -7.45
CA LEU A 96 13.18 3.93 -8.26
C LEU A 96 14.19 5.06 -8.48
N ASN A 97 15.41 4.91 -7.95
CA ASN A 97 16.48 5.86 -8.20
C ASN A 97 17.25 5.49 -9.48
N ASP A 98 17.45 6.50 -10.33
CA ASP A 98 18.08 6.32 -11.65
C ASP A 98 19.60 6.12 -11.52
N ASP A 99 20.20 6.57 -10.42
CA ASP A 99 21.65 6.54 -10.22
C ASP A 99 22.19 5.14 -9.87
N ASP A 100 21.39 4.32 -9.20
CA ASP A 100 21.82 3.02 -8.65
C ASP A 100 20.97 1.82 -9.08
N ASN A 101 19.95 2.04 -9.92
CA ASN A 101 18.97 1.02 -10.33
C ASN A 101 18.40 0.25 -9.13
N CYS A 102 18.17 0.95 -8.02
CA CYS A 102 17.58 0.37 -6.83
C CYS A 102 16.23 1.00 -6.51
N LEU A 103 15.33 0.17 -5.99
CA LEU A 103 14.15 0.62 -5.28
C LEU A 103 14.55 1.02 -3.86
N HIS A 104 14.32 2.28 -3.53
CA HIS A 104 14.45 2.81 -2.18
C HIS A 104 13.06 2.86 -1.56
N VAL A 105 12.91 2.22 -0.42
CA VAL A 105 11.65 2.08 0.30
C VAL A 105 11.82 2.62 1.70
N VAL A 106 10.93 3.51 2.11
CA VAL A 106 10.75 3.85 3.53
C VAL A 106 9.39 3.35 3.97
N ASN A 107 9.35 2.59 5.06
CA ASN A 107 8.12 2.04 5.61
C ASN A 107 7.98 2.41 7.09
N LEU A 108 6.88 3.06 7.42
CA LEU A 108 6.46 3.42 8.77
C LEU A 108 5.20 2.61 9.11
N GLY A 109 5.35 1.56 9.93
CA GLY A 109 4.28 0.59 10.18
C GLY A 109 4.45 -0.23 11.45
N CYS A 110 3.36 -0.89 11.85
CA CYS A 110 3.07 -1.37 13.21
C CYS A 110 4.11 -2.33 13.81
N SER A 111 5.12 -1.77 14.49
CA SER A 111 5.70 -2.40 15.67
C SER A 111 5.30 -1.57 16.89
N SER A 112 4.44 -2.13 17.73
CA SER A 112 3.96 -1.56 19.00
C SER A 112 5.06 -1.37 20.06
N GLN A 113 6.33 -1.33 19.64
CA GLN A 113 7.52 -1.25 20.48
C GLN A 113 8.28 0.07 20.33
N PHE A 114 8.07 0.84 19.26
CA PHE A 114 8.87 2.03 18.98
C PHE A 114 8.01 3.16 18.42
N GLY A 115 7.33 3.93 19.29
CA GLY A 115 6.71 5.23 18.96
C GLY A 115 5.76 5.29 17.75
N ASP A 116 5.29 6.50 17.44
CA ASP A 116 4.51 6.82 16.21
C ASP A 116 5.26 7.87 15.37
N GLY A 117 6.57 8.01 15.59
CA GLY A 117 7.42 9.00 14.95
C GLY A 117 8.09 8.47 13.69
N VAL A 118 8.43 9.36 12.77
CA VAL A 118 9.15 9.01 11.53
C VAL A 118 10.56 8.47 11.79
N ASP A 119 11.11 8.68 12.99
CA ASP A 119 12.41 8.17 13.43
C ASP A 119 12.48 6.64 13.55
N VAL A 120 11.33 5.96 13.54
CA VAL A 120 11.25 4.49 13.59
C VAL A 120 10.93 3.86 12.24
N ALA A 121 10.92 4.67 11.17
CA ALA A 121 10.74 4.17 9.82
C ALA A 121 11.90 3.24 9.42
N ILE A 122 11.55 2.16 8.72
CA ILE A 122 12.50 1.18 8.20
C ILE A 122 12.81 1.55 6.76
N GLU A 123 14.10 1.68 6.46
CA GLU A 123 14.60 1.86 5.10
C GLU A 123 15.04 0.52 4.52
N ILE A 124 14.65 0.28 3.27
CA ILE A 124 15.01 -0.93 2.51
C ILE A 124 15.47 -0.48 1.13
N VAL A 125 16.59 -1.02 0.67
CA VAL A 125 17.11 -0.81 -0.68
C VAL A 125 17.18 -2.15 -1.40
N VAL A 126 16.56 -2.24 -2.57
CA VAL A 126 16.47 -3.47 -3.36
C VAL A 126 16.95 -3.19 -4.77
N SER A 127 17.97 -3.91 -5.24
CA SER A 127 18.42 -3.81 -6.64
C SER A 127 17.39 -4.43 -7.58
N VAL A 128 17.13 -3.77 -8.70
CA VAL A 128 16.14 -4.21 -9.70
C VAL A 128 16.70 -4.22 -11.12
N GLN A 129 15.99 -4.90 -12.02
CA GLN A 129 16.31 -5.03 -13.43
C GLN A 129 15.09 -4.68 -14.29
N SER A 130 15.34 -4.26 -15.53
CA SER A 130 14.27 -4.07 -16.52
C SER A 130 13.47 -5.37 -16.70
N GLY A 131 12.14 -5.26 -16.67
CA GLY A 131 11.21 -6.39 -16.63
C GLY A 131 10.74 -6.80 -15.24
N ASP A 132 11.33 -6.28 -14.16
CA ASP A 132 10.85 -6.54 -12.81
C ASP A 132 9.47 -5.89 -12.58
N ILE A 133 8.58 -6.61 -11.89
CA ILE A 133 7.25 -6.12 -11.50
C ILE A 133 7.23 -5.90 -9.98
N VAL A 134 6.94 -4.66 -9.58
CA VAL A 134 6.79 -4.27 -8.18
C VAL A 134 5.31 -4.20 -7.85
N ILE A 135 4.90 -4.93 -6.81
CA ILE A 135 3.55 -4.90 -6.28
C ILE A 135 3.62 -4.44 -4.84
N ALA A 136 2.86 -3.40 -4.51
CA ALA A 136 2.69 -2.90 -3.17
C ALA A 136 1.21 -2.80 -2.83
N GLY A 137 0.87 -3.02 -1.56
CA GLY A 137 -0.50 -2.84 -1.10
C GLY A 137 -0.58 -2.64 0.40
N THR A 138 -1.75 -2.22 0.86
CA THR A 138 -2.08 -2.10 2.28
C THR A 138 -2.39 -3.47 2.89
N ASP A 139 -2.64 -3.51 4.20
CA ASP A 139 -2.93 -4.77 4.87
C ASP A 139 -4.18 -5.46 4.29
N GLY A 140 -5.16 -4.74 3.75
CA GLY A 140 -6.30 -5.33 3.04
C GLY A 140 -5.91 -6.21 1.84
N LEU A 141 -4.77 -5.95 1.18
CA LEU A 141 -4.19 -6.90 0.21
C LEU A 141 -3.48 -8.05 0.94
N LEU A 142 -2.52 -7.70 1.80
CA LEU A 142 -1.55 -8.64 2.36
C LEU A 142 -2.15 -9.63 3.36
N ASP A 143 -3.27 -9.26 4.00
CA ASP A 143 -4.05 -10.10 4.91
C ASP A 143 -4.94 -11.11 4.16
N ASN A 144 -5.21 -10.87 2.87
CA ASN A 144 -6.20 -11.60 2.07
C ASN A 144 -5.62 -12.34 0.86
N MET A 145 -4.37 -12.10 0.46
CA MET A 145 -3.72 -12.82 -0.64
C MET A 145 -2.34 -13.34 -0.26
N PHE A 146 -2.07 -14.61 -0.55
CA PHE A 146 -0.73 -15.16 -0.49
C PHE A 146 0.11 -14.68 -1.68
N PRO A 147 1.44 -14.53 -1.51
CA PRO A 147 2.33 -14.19 -2.63
C PRO A 147 2.18 -15.14 -3.84
N SER A 148 1.96 -16.43 -3.59
CA SER A 148 1.76 -17.43 -4.65
C SER A 148 0.50 -17.19 -5.50
N GLU A 149 -0.56 -16.61 -4.93
CA GLU A 149 -1.78 -16.27 -5.68
C GLU A 149 -1.52 -15.06 -6.60
N ILE A 150 -0.74 -14.08 -6.11
CA ILE A 150 -0.32 -12.93 -6.89
C ILE A 150 0.58 -13.38 -8.05
N GLU A 151 1.55 -14.27 -7.79
CA GLU A 151 2.40 -14.88 -8.81
C GLU A 151 1.57 -15.60 -9.88
N GLU A 152 0.54 -16.34 -9.51
CA GLU A 152 -0.34 -17.03 -10.46
C GLU A 152 -1.10 -16.04 -11.37
N ILE A 153 -1.54 -14.90 -10.83
CA ILE A 153 -2.16 -13.83 -11.63
C ILE A 153 -1.15 -13.26 -12.64
N LEU A 154 0.08 -12.98 -12.20
CA LEU A 154 1.14 -12.46 -13.06
C LEU A 154 1.51 -13.44 -14.19
N MET A 155 1.62 -14.73 -13.88
CA MET A 155 1.92 -15.75 -14.90
C MET A 155 0.83 -15.82 -15.98
N LYS A 156 -0.45 -15.71 -15.60
CA LYS A 156 -1.57 -15.68 -16.55
C LYS A 156 -1.60 -14.41 -17.39
N ALA A 157 -1.13 -13.29 -16.83
CA ALA A 157 -1.08 -12.00 -17.52
C ALA A 157 0.07 -11.90 -18.55
N GLN A 158 1.04 -12.81 -18.51
CA GLN A 158 2.16 -12.88 -19.46
C GLN A 158 1.88 -13.80 -20.67
N ASP A 159 0.69 -14.40 -20.75
CA ASP A 159 0.29 -15.20 -21.90
C ASP A 159 0.15 -14.31 -23.15
N GLU A 160 0.68 -14.75 -24.30
CA GLU A 160 0.92 -13.91 -25.49
C GLU A 160 -0.34 -13.26 -26.07
N ASP A 161 -1.53 -13.80 -25.75
CA ASP A 161 -2.83 -13.31 -26.21
C ASP A 161 -3.44 -12.22 -25.30
N VAL A 162 -2.84 -11.92 -24.14
CA VAL A 162 -3.39 -10.99 -23.13
C VAL A 162 -2.34 -9.95 -22.75
N HIS A 163 -2.50 -8.71 -23.21
CA HIS A 163 -1.69 -7.58 -22.75
C HIS A 163 -2.40 -6.83 -21.63
N LEU A 164 -2.07 -7.12 -20.37
CA LEU A 164 -2.55 -6.36 -19.23
C LEU A 164 -1.61 -5.19 -18.92
N THR A 165 -2.19 -4.00 -18.72
CA THR A 165 -1.42 -2.87 -18.20
C THR A 165 -1.20 -3.01 -16.69
N PRO A 166 -0.25 -2.27 -16.08
CA PRO A 166 -0.11 -2.23 -14.62
C PRO A 166 -1.42 -1.84 -13.90
N ALA A 167 -2.29 -1.06 -14.52
CA ALA A 167 -3.60 -0.71 -13.95
C ALA A 167 -4.57 -1.90 -13.97
N ASP A 168 -4.58 -2.68 -15.05
CA ASP A 168 -5.41 -3.90 -15.16
C ASP A 168 -4.95 -4.97 -14.17
N LEU A 169 -3.63 -5.10 -13.97
CA LEU A 169 -3.06 -5.96 -12.94
C LEU A 169 -3.46 -5.52 -11.53
N ALA A 170 -3.35 -4.22 -11.23
CA ALA A 170 -3.76 -3.68 -9.93
C ALA A 170 -5.25 -3.94 -9.65
N LEU A 171 -6.12 -3.74 -10.65
CA LEU A 171 -7.54 -4.07 -10.57
C LEU A 171 -7.75 -5.56 -10.30
N THR A 172 -7.14 -6.43 -11.10
CA THR A 172 -7.31 -7.89 -10.98
C THR A 172 -6.89 -8.36 -9.59
N ILE A 173 -5.71 -7.95 -9.11
CA ILE A 173 -5.22 -8.29 -7.78
C ILE A 173 -6.16 -7.77 -6.69
N ALA A 174 -6.64 -6.53 -6.80
CA ALA A 174 -7.57 -5.96 -5.82
C ALA A 174 -8.93 -6.70 -5.79
N GLU A 175 -9.44 -7.14 -6.94
CA GLU A 175 -10.68 -7.92 -7.01
C GLU A 175 -10.53 -9.31 -6.39
N TYR A 176 -9.39 -9.97 -6.60
CA TYR A 176 -9.08 -11.25 -5.93
C TYR A 176 -8.92 -11.07 -4.42
N ALA A 177 -8.23 -10.01 -3.97
CA ALA A 177 -8.12 -9.68 -2.56
C ALA A 177 -9.50 -9.41 -1.94
N LEU A 178 -10.39 -8.70 -2.64
CA LEU A 178 -11.76 -8.47 -2.19
C LEU A 178 -12.53 -9.80 -2.09
N TYR A 179 -12.46 -10.66 -3.10
CA TYR A 179 -13.09 -11.97 -3.09
C TYR A 179 -12.64 -12.79 -1.87
N ASN A 180 -11.33 -12.87 -1.63
CA ASN A 180 -10.76 -13.58 -0.48
C ASN A 180 -11.16 -12.94 0.86
N SER A 181 -11.25 -11.60 0.92
CA SER A 181 -11.67 -10.87 2.13
C SER A 181 -13.10 -11.21 2.59
N LEU A 182 -13.96 -11.60 1.64
CA LEU A 182 -15.37 -11.93 1.88
C LEU A 182 -15.58 -13.42 2.17
N ASP A 183 -14.61 -14.27 1.86
CA ASP A 183 -14.66 -15.69 2.16
C ASP A 183 -14.41 -15.92 3.66
N LYS A 184 -15.42 -16.47 4.34
CA LYS A 184 -15.39 -16.71 5.79
C LYS A 184 -14.84 -18.08 6.18
N TYR A 185 -14.44 -18.89 5.19
CA TYR A 185 -14.12 -20.30 5.41
C TYR A 185 -12.71 -20.67 4.97
N SER A 186 -12.15 -19.99 3.97
CA SER A 186 -10.77 -20.24 3.53
C SER A 186 -9.74 -19.80 4.57
N GLU A 187 -8.55 -20.40 4.51
CA GLU A 187 -7.39 -19.89 5.24
C GLU A 187 -6.84 -18.69 4.46
N SER A 188 -6.91 -17.51 5.05
CA SER A 188 -6.22 -16.30 4.58
C SER A 188 -4.87 -16.13 5.29
N PRO A 189 -3.93 -15.35 4.73
CA PRO A 189 -2.72 -14.94 5.45
C PRO A 189 -3.02 -14.41 6.85
N PHE A 190 -4.06 -13.59 7.02
CA PHE A 190 -4.47 -13.07 8.31
C PHE A 190 -4.96 -14.15 9.27
N SER A 191 -5.84 -15.06 8.82
CA SER A 191 -6.32 -16.15 9.68
C SER A 191 -5.17 -17.07 10.11
N ARG A 192 -4.20 -17.31 9.22
CA ARG A 192 -3.00 -18.10 9.53
C ARG A 192 -2.13 -17.40 10.56
N ALA A 193 -1.89 -16.10 10.40
CA ALA A 193 -1.15 -15.29 11.38
C ALA A 193 -1.87 -15.22 12.73
N ALA A 194 -3.21 -15.06 12.73
CA ALA A 194 -4.03 -15.07 13.94
C ALA A 194 -3.92 -16.41 14.67
N HIS A 195 -4.02 -17.53 13.96
CA HIS A 195 -3.86 -18.87 14.52
C HIS A 195 -2.49 -19.07 15.17
N LEU A 196 -1.40 -18.67 14.47
CA LEU A 196 -0.04 -18.73 15.00
C LEU A 196 0.16 -17.82 16.23
N ALA A 197 -0.57 -16.71 16.32
CA ALA A 197 -0.61 -15.83 17.48
C ALA A 197 -1.54 -16.31 18.61
N GLY A 198 -2.13 -17.52 18.50
CA GLY A 198 -3.05 -18.08 19.48
C GLY A 198 -4.43 -17.42 19.52
N LYS A 199 -4.80 -16.69 18.46
CA LYS A 199 -6.12 -16.06 18.29
C LYS A 199 -7.00 -16.93 17.39
N ASN A 200 -8.30 -16.97 17.69
CA ASN A 200 -9.28 -17.66 16.86
C ASN A 200 -9.85 -16.68 15.82
N HIS A 201 -9.47 -16.85 14.55
CA HIS A 201 -10.07 -16.19 13.39
C HIS A 201 -10.03 -17.15 12.20
N VAL A 202 -11.08 -17.14 11.36
CA VAL A 202 -11.20 -17.99 10.16
C VAL A 202 -11.69 -17.11 9.01
N GLY A 203 -11.24 -17.38 7.79
CA GLY A 203 -11.60 -16.58 6.62
C GLY A 203 -10.73 -15.35 6.43
N GLY A 204 -11.08 -14.56 5.43
CA GLY A 204 -10.50 -13.26 5.15
C GLY A 204 -10.79 -12.21 6.22
N LYS A 205 -10.20 -11.04 6.00
CA LYS A 205 -10.36 -9.82 6.79
C LYS A 205 -10.91 -8.74 5.88
N ILE A 206 -12.16 -8.33 6.12
CA ILE A 206 -12.78 -7.22 5.39
C ILE A 206 -12.06 -5.92 5.77
N ASP A 207 -11.40 -5.31 4.80
CA ASP A 207 -10.65 -4.07 4.99
C ASP A 207 -10.64 -3.19 3.72
N ASP A 208 -10.09 -1.98 3.85
CA ASP A 208 -9.76 -1.14 2.71
C ASP A 208 -8.63 -1.83 1.93
N ILE A 209 -8.74 -1.92 0.60
CA ILE A 209 -7.78 -2.62 -0.26
C ILE A 209 -7.19 -1.63 -1.24
N THR A 210 -5.91 -1.34 -1.08
CA THR A 210 -5.14 -0.55 -2.03
C THR A 210 -4.04 -1.39 -2.64
N VAL A 211 -3.94 -1.36 -3.97
CA VAL A 211 -2.90 -2.06 -4.74
C VAL A 211 -2.24 -1.08 -5.69
N VAL A 212 -0.91 -1.07 -5.72
CA VAL A 212 -0.09 -0.35 -6.70
C VAL A 212 0.81 -1.35 -7.41
N VAL A 213 0.85 -1.27 -8.74
CA VAL A 213 1.70 -2.09 -9.60
C VAL A 213 2.61 -1.16 -10.42
N ALA A 214 3.91 -1.43 -10.40
CA ALA A 214 4.91 -0.76 -11.21
C ALA A 214 5.73 -1.79 -12.00
N GLU A 215 6.07 -1.46 -13.24
CA GLU A 215 6.97 -2.25 -14.07
C GLU A 215 8.25 -1.43 -14.23
N ILE A 216 9.40 -2.08 -13.99
CA ILE A 216 10.72 -1.49 -14.17
C ILE A 216 11.08 -1.61 -15.65
N ILE A 217 11.35 -0.49 -16.31
CA ILE A 217 11.62 -0.41 -17.75
C ILE A 217 13.05 0.05 -17.99
#